data_AF-A0A2S5LU20-F1
#
_entry.id   AF-A0A2S5LU20-F1
#
_cell.length_a   1.000
_cell.length_b   1.000
_cell.length_c   1.000
_cell.angle_alpha   90.00
_cell.angle_beta   90.00
_cell.angle_gamma   90.00
#
_symmetry.space_group_name_H-M   'P 1'
#
loop_
_entity.id
_entity.type
_entity.pdbx_description
1 polymer ?
#
loop_
_entity_poly.entity_id
_entity_poly.type
_entity_poly.pdbx_seq_one_letter_code
_entity_poly.pdbx_strand_id
1 'polypeptide(L)' 'MFYVVQPGAYGFIRSTLRGLARERRRSGLDASTPFALTRWSDGTVSLEDSATGRRVNLDAFGPDNARAFAQLFTERRREP' A
#
# COMPACT_ATOMS: atom_id res chain seq x y z
N MET A 1 -0.94 13.09 6.26
CA MET A 1 -2.08 12.21 6.62
C MET A 1 -1.62 10.77 6.48
N PHE A 2 -1.86 9.94 7.49
CA PHE A 2 -1.48 8.51 7.50
C PHE A 2 -2.73 7.66 7.70
N TYR A 3 -2.80 6.51 7.02
CA TYR A 3 -3.82 5.50 7.27
C TYR A 3 -3.15 4.26 7.86
N VAL A 4 -3.70 3.74 8.97
CA VAL A 4 -3.17 2.55 9.66
C VAL A 4 -4.09 1.37 9.41
N VAL A 5 -3.58 0.34 8.74
CA VAL A 5 -4.34 -0.89 8.43
C VAL A 5 -4.49 -1.75 9.70
N GLN A 6 -5.74 -1.90 10.17
CA GLN A 6 -6.04 -2.65 11.38
C GLN A 6 -5.75 -4.17 11.24
N PRO A 7 -5.45 -4.87 12.35
CA PRO A 7 -5.40 -6.34 12.39
C PRO A 7 -6.73 -7.00 12.00
N GLY A 8 -6.69 -8.24 11.50
CA GLY A 8 -7.89 -9.07 11.24
C GLY A 8 -8.67 -8.76 9.96
N ALA A 9 -8.40 -7.63 9.29
CA ALA A 9 -9.04 -7.25 8.03
C ALA A 9 -8.01 -7.09 6.88
N TYR A 10 -8.50 -6.99 5.64
CA TYR A 10 -7.71 -6.65 4.45
C TYR A 10 -6.48 -7.55 4.20
N GLY A 11 -6.71 -8.86 4.08
CA GLY A 11 -5.65 -9.88 3.94
C GLY A 11 -4.61 -9.56 2.86
N PHE A 12 -5.05 -9.12 1.67
CA PHE A 12 -4.17 -8.75 0.57
C PHE A 12 -3.35 -7.48 0.85
N ILE A 13 -3.97 -6.44 1.43
CA ILE A 13 -3.26 -5.22 1.82
C ILE A 13 -2.14 -5.56 2.80
N ARG A 14 -2.46 -6.36 3.84
CA ARG A 14 -1.50 -6.75 4.86
C ARG A 14 -0.39 -7.66 4.34
N SER A 15 -0.66 -8.59 3.42
CA SER A 15 0.40 -9.44 2.86
C SER A 15 1.36 -8.62 2.01
N THR A 16 0.86 -7.73 1.16
CA THR A 16 1.66 -6.82 0.33
C THR A 16 2.54 -5.89 1.17
N LEU A 17 1.95 -5.21 2.17
CA LEU A 17 2.71 -4.34 3.08
C LEU A 17 3.76 -5.10 3.88
N ARG A 18 3.45 -6.32 4.35
CA ARG A 18 4.45 -7.17 5.04
C ARG A 18 5.59 -7.59 4.13
N GLY A 19 5.32 -7.84 2.85
CA GLY A 19 6.34 -8.12 1.84
C GLY A 19 7.35 -6.98 1.72
N LEU A 20 6.87 -5.76 1.51
CA LEU A 20 7.71 -4.56 1.41
C LEU A 20 8.46 -4.26 2.71
N ALA A 21 7.79 -4.34 3.86
CA ALA A 21 8.43 -4.13 5.16
C ALA A 21 9.48 -5.20 5.49
N ARG A 22 9.32 -6.44 5.01
CA ARG A 22 10.33 -7.50 5.16
C ARG A 22 11.55 -7.21 4.30
N GLU A 23 11.35 -6.68 3.10
CA GLU A 23 12.44 -6.29 2.22
C GLU A 23 13.26 -5.13 2.79
N ARG A 24 12.60 -4.08 3.29
CA ARG A 24 13.28 -2.99 4.00
C ARG A 24 14.19 -3.49 5.12
N ARG A 25 13.65 -4.38 5.97
CA ARG A 25 14.42 -4.98 7.06
C ARG A 25 15.63 -5.76 6.56
N ARG A 26 15.53 -6.44 5.42
CA ARG A 26 16.69 -7.11 4.80
C ARG A 26 17.75 -6.14 4.30
N SER A 27 17.35 -4.92 3.93
CA SER A 27 18.24 -3.84 3.51
C SER A 27 18.68 -2.93 4.67
N GLY A 28 18.42 -3.30 5.93
CA GLY A 28 18.80 -2.49 7.11
C GLY A 28 17.95 -1.23 7.32
N LEU A 29 16.83 -1.10 6.62
CA LEU A 29 15.91 0.03 6.73
C LEU A 29 14.79 -0.26 7.74
N ASP A 30 14.30 0.79 8.40
CA ASP A 30 13.22 0.71 9.37
C ASP A 30 11.83 1.02 8.77
N ALA A 31 10.83 1.17 9.64
CA ALA A 31 9.44 1.46 9.27
C ALA A 31 9.08 2.96 9.35
N SER A 32 10.06 3.85 9.56
CA SER A 32 9.82 5.29 9.75
C SER A 32 9.22 5.95 8.50
N THR A 33 9.57 5.45 7.31
CA THR A 33 9.09 5.98 6.04
C THR A 33 7.76 5.31 5.64
N PRO A 34 6.66 6.05 5.44
CA PRO A 34 5.40 5.49 4.97
C PRO A 34 5.50 4.92 3.54
N PHE A 35 4.60 4.01 3.18
CA PHE A 35 4.40 3.64 1.78
C PHE A 35 3.40 4.61 1.15
N ALA A 36 3.68 5.09 -0.06
CA ALA A 36 2.82 6.01 -0.79
C ALA A 36 1.86 5.22 -1.68
N LEU A 37 0.56 5.39 -1.47
CA LEU A 37 -0.49 4.85 -2.33
C LEU A 37 -0.92 5.91 -3.34
N THR A 38 -0.78 5.60 -4.63
CA THR A 38 -1.12 6.51 -5.73
C THR A 38 -2.20 5.89 -6.60
N ARG A 39 -3.24 6.67 -6.90
CA ARG A 39 -4.20 6.36 -7.95
C ARG A 39 -3.88 7.22 -9.17
N TRP A 40 -3.68 6.60 -10.31
CA TRP A 40 -3.32 7.26 -11.56
C TRP A 40 -4.57 7.70 -12.34
N SER A 41 -4.36 8.52 -13.37
CA SER A 41 -5.43 9.08 -14.20
C SER A 41 -6.20 8.01 -14.99
N ASP A 42 -5.54 6.91 -15.35
CA ASP A 42 -6.14 5.75 -16.02
C ASP A 42 -6.89 4.81 -15.05
N GLY A 43 -6.92 5.16 -13.76
CA GLY A 43 -7.61 4.41 -12.72
C GLY A 43 -6.77 3.32 -12.05
N THR A 44 -5.57 3.03 -12.56
CA THR A 44 -4.63 2.08 -11.94
C THR A 44 -4.15 2.58 -10.59
N VAL A 45 -3.66 1.66 -9.76
CA VAL A 45 -3.18 1.95 -8.41
C VAL A 45 -1.80 1.35 -8.21
N SER A 46 -0.89 2.15 -7.65
CA SER A 46 0.44 1.67 -7.27
C SER A 46 0.77 1.99 -5.82
N LEU A 47 1.58 1.12 -5.22
CA LEU A 47 2.21 1.35 -3.94
C LEU A 47 3.70 1.62 -4.14
N GLU A 48 4.22 2.67 -3.53
CA GLU A 48 5.62 3.07 -3.64
C GLU A 48 6.30 3.10 -2.28
N ASP A 49 7.54 2.62 -2.25
CA ASP A 49 8.46 2.72 -1.14
C ASP A 49 9.61 3.67 -1.51
N SER A 50 9.53 4.92 -1.04
CA SER A 50 10.58 5.92 -1.30
C SER A 50 11.91 5.61 -0.60
N ALA A 51 11.92 4.76 0.44
CA ALA A 51 13.15 4.36 1.11
C ALA A 51 14.00 3.39 0.26
N THR A 52 13.38 2.69 -0.69
CA THR A 52 14.06 1.72 -1.57
C THR A 52 13.92 2.05 -3.06
N GLY A 53 13.06 3.00 -3.44
CA GLY A 53 12.71 3.30 -4.83
C GLY A 53 11.77 2.25 -5.46
N ARG A 54 11.28 1.29 -4.67
CA ARG A 54 10.43 0.20 -5.18
C ARG A 54 9.03 0.72 -5.48
N ARG A 55 8.50 0.36 -6.66
CA ARG A 55 7.09 0.55 -7.01
C ARG A 55 6.43 -0.79 -7.32
N VAL A 56 5.24 -1.00 -6.76
CA VAL A 56 4.38 -2.16 -7.00
C VAL A 56 3.13 -1.67 -7.72
N ASN A 57 2.91 -2.13 -8.96
CA ASN A 57 1.64 -1.93 -9.64
C ASN A 57 0.62 -2.96 -9.12
N LEU A 58 -0.46 -2.48 -8.49
CA LEU A 58 -1.42 -3.36 -7.82
C LEU A 58 -2.41 -4.00 -8.81
N ASP A 59 -2.59 -3.41 -9.99
CA ASP A 59 -3.46 -3.97 -11.04
C ASP A 59 -2.92 -5.28 -11.62
N ALA A 60 -1.61 -5.54 -11.48
CA ALA A 60 -0.99 -6.81 -11.85
C ALA A 60 -1.51 -8.01 -11.05
N PHE A 61 -2.18 -7.77 -9.91
CA PHE A 61 -2.76 -8.81 -9.06
C PHE A 61 -4.26 -9.03 -9.32
N GLY A 62 -4.82 -8.39 -10.35
CA GLY A 62 -6.22 -8.47 -10.72
C GLY A 62 -7.11 -7.41 -10.05
N PRO A 63 -8.31 -7.18 -10.60
CA PRO A 63 -9.16 -6.04 -10.26
C PRO A 63 -9.66 -6.03 -8.81
N ASP A 64 -9.94 -7.20 -8.23
CA ASP A 64 -10.42 -7.29 -6.83
C ASP A 64 -9.33 -6.92 -5.82
N ASN A 65 -8.10 -7.35 -6.08
CA ASN A 65 -6.94 -7.03 -5.26
C ASN A 65 -6.57 -5.54 -5.37
N ALA A 66 -6.59 -4.97 -6.57
CA ALA A 66 -6.40 -3.55 -6.77
C ALA A 66 -7.51 -2.72 -6.08
N ARG A 67 -8.77 -3.16 -6.18
CA ARG A 67 -9.92 -2.51 -5.53
C ARG A 67 -9.77 -2.45 -4.00
N ALA A 68 -9.19 -3.46 -3.37
CA ALA A 68 -8.95 -3.45 -1.92
C ALA A 68 -8.12 -2.23 -1.49
N PHE A 69 -7.08 -1.87 -2.25
CA PHE A 69 -6.31 -0.65 -1.99
C PHE A 69 -7.04 0.62 -2.40
N ALA A 70 -7.78 0.60 -3.51
CA ALA A 70 -8.53 1.77 -3.97
C ALA A 70 -9.57 2.27 -2.94
N GLN A 71 -10.15 1.35 -2.15
CA GLN A 71 -11.09 1.67 -1.08
C GLN A 71 -10.49 2.58 0.00
N LEU A 72 -9.18 2.49 0.25
CA LEU A 72 -8.48 3.31 1.25
C LEU A 72 -8.56 4.82 0.94
N PHE A 73 -8.65 5.21 -0.34
CA PHE A 73 -8.85 6.62 -0.71
C PHE A 73 -10.22 7.16 -0.26
N THR A 74 -11.21 6.27 -0.19
CA THR A 74 -12.57 6.60 0.27
C THR A 74 -12.64 6.61 1.78
N GLU A 75 -12.03 5.62 2.45
CA GLU A 75 -11.94 5.56 3.91
C GLU A 75 -11.21 6.79 4.49
N ARG A 76 -10.11 7.22 3.85
CA ARG A 76 -9.42 8.47 4.18
C ARG A 76 -10.33 9.71 4.15
N ARG A 77 -11.35 9.74 3.27
CA ARG A 77 -12.28 10.89 3.19
C ARG A 77 -13.29 10.90 4.34
N ARG A 78 -13.44 9.78 5.07
CA ARG A 78 -14.40 9.62 6.16
C ARG A 78 -13.78 9.83 7.55
N GLU A 79 -12.45 9.93 7.67
CA GLU A 79 -11.80 10.40 8.89
C GLU A 79 -12.03 11.93 9.01
N PRO A 80 -12.51 12.43 10.17
CA PRO A 80 -12.79 13.85 10.40
C PRO A 80 -11.54 14.72 10.46
#